data_AF-A0A1M4XBX6-F1
#
_entry.id   AF-A0A1M4XBX6-F1
#
_cell.length_a   1.000
_cell.length_b   1.000
_cell.length_c   1.000
_cell.angle_alpha   90.00
_cell.angle_beta   90.00
_cell.angle_gamma   90.00
#
_symmetry.space_group_name_H-M   'P 1'
#
loop_
_entity.id
_entity.type
_entity.pdbx_description
1 polymer ?
#
loop_
_entity_poly.entity_id
_entity_poly.type
_entity_poly.pdbx_seq_one_letter_code
_entity_poly.pdbx_strand_id
1 'polypeptide(L)'
;MEFKGISIEEQLGKEYTEHKVFDELKSYSEFYNSLSYSIMNWTSQGTKAILNLDTYTYSSTKGTIDSISEILSKGRINDAYALLRKYFDSTLINVYTNLYLNNNFSIDNLIVEQIDNWINGTETIPEFRIISRYIKESPKLKPISDLLKKDDRYKKVREKCNDNTHYNFYHNVMLNDNEIHNPERIKHLDLFSYFLESLFIQHFAYIFYLNDHYFMSSDYVDSLDLGLSPEEESQYWVAPFIQKIFDEIIVKKRPDIAAEIKNNTNTQLN
;
A
#
# COMPACT_ATOMS: atom_id res chain seq x y z
N MET A 1 5.63 11.47 -45.88
CA MET A 1 6.15 12.41 -44.87
C MET A 1 5.73 11.83 -43.53
N GLU A 2 6.58 11.05 -42.88
CA GLU A 2 6.29 10.54 -41.53
C GLU A 2 6.37 11.72 -40.58
N PHE A 3 5.23 12.14 -40.02
CA PHE A 3 5.24 13.00 -38.87
C PHE A 3 5.83 12.19 -37.72
N LYS A 4 7.09 12.47 -37.37
CA LYS A 4 7.67 12.01 -36.11
C LYS A 4 6.72 12.48 -35.01
N GLY A 5 6.09 11.54 -34.30
CA GLY A 5 5.23 11.89 -33.18
C GLY A 5 6.02 12.70 -32.17
N ILE A 6 5.42 13.78 -31.66
CA ILE A 6 5.98 14.57 -30.56
C ILE A 6 6.16 13.62 -29.37
N SER A 7 7.35 13.57 -28.78
CA SER A 7 7.62 12.76 -27.60
C SER A 7 6.88 13.32 -26.38
N ILE A 8 6.64 12.48 -25.37
CA ILE A 8 5.95 12.92 -24.17
C ILE A 8 6.71 14.03 -23.42
N GLU A 9 8.04 14.03 -23.47
CA GLU A 9 8.87 15.08 -22.88
C GLU A 9 8.76 16.40 -23.65
N GLU A 10 8.72 16.35 -24.99
CA GLU A 10 8.46 17.55 -25.80
C GLU A 10 7.04 18.12 -25.53
N GLN A 11 6.09 17.26 -25.16
CA GLN A 11 4.70 17.64 -24.89
C GLN A 11 4.47 18.17 -23.45
N LEU A 12 5.04 17.49 -22.45
CA LEU A 12 4.78 17.76 -21.03
C LEU A 12 5.94 18.47 -20.31
N GLY A 13 7.11 18.52 -20.95
CA GLY A 13 8.33 19.09 -20.39
C GLY A 13 9.10 18.11 -19.49
N LYS A 14 10.40 18.38 -19.37
CA LYS A 14 11.35 17.60 -18.56
C LYS A 14 10.98 17.54 -17.08
N GLU A 15 10.46 18.65 -16.53
CA GLU A 15 10.00 18.71 -15.14
C GLU A 15 8.89 17.70 -14.85
N TYR A 16 8.04 17.42 -15.83
CA TYR A 16 7.02 16.39 -15.70
C TYR A 16 7.64 14.99 -15.76
N THR A 17 8.45 14.69 -16.79
CA THR A 17 8.96 13.33 -17.04
C THR A 17 9.99 12.87 -16.00
N GLU A 18 10.70 13.81 -15.36
CA GLU A 18 11.65 13.54 -14.28
C GLU A 18 11.07 13.82 -12.88
N HIS A 19 9.75 14.00 -12.77
CA HIS A 19 9.12 14.28 -11.48
C HIS A 19 9.32 13.10 -10.50
N LYS A 20 9.67 13.39 -9.24
CA LYS A 20 9.97 12.41 -8.17
C LYS A 20 8.93 11.30 -7.98
N VAL A 21 7.67 11.54 -8.37
CA VAL A 21 6.57 10.57 -8.26
C VAL A 21 6.86 9.27 -9.00
N PHE A 22 7.64 9.31 -10.09
CA PHE A 22 7.98 8.11 -10.84
C PHE A 22 8.95 7.22 -10.05
N ASP A 23 9.90 7.81 -9.33
CA ASP A 23 10.80 7.09 -8.42
C ASP A 23 10.05 6.54 -7.20
N GLU A 24 9.10 7.31 -6.64
CA GLU A 24 8.23 6.86 -5.55
C GLU A 24 7.38 5.65 -5.98
N LEU A 25 6.74 5.70 -7.15
CA LEU A 25 5.95 4.59 -7.70
C LEU A 25 6.80 3.34 -7.92
N LYS A 26 8.00 3.51 -8.47
CA LYS A 26 8.94 2.40 -8.65
C LYS A 26 9.33 1.78 -7.30
N SER A 27 9.74 2.62 -6.34
CA SER A 27 10.13 2.16 -5.00
C SER A 27 8.99 1.42 -4.28
N TYR A 28 7.76 1.93 -4.37
CA TYR A 28 6.60 1.29 -3.73
C TYR A 28 6.21 -0.02 -4.43
N SER A 29 6.30 -0.07 -5.77
CA SER A 29 6.09 -1.29 -6.54
C SER A 29 7.09 -2.39 -6.15
N GLU A 30 8.38 -2.04 -6.08
CA GLU A 30 9.44 -2.95 -5.64
C GLU A 30 9.22 -3.42 -4.20
N PHE A 31 8.81 -2.52 -3.29
CA PHE A 31 8.48 -2.88 -1.92
C PHE A 31 7.36 -3.92 -1.83
N TYR A 32 6.22 -3.69 -2.49
CA TYR A 32 5.11 -4.66 -2.47
C TYR A 32 5.47 -5.97 -3.15
N ASN A 33 6.32 -5.95 -4.18
CA ASN A 33 6.85 -7.15 -4.79
C ASN A 33 7.68 -7.97 -3.80
N SER A 34 8.68 -7.34 -3.17
CA SER A 34 9.53 -7.99 -2.18
C SER A 34 8.73 -8.50 -0.98
N LEU A 35 7.76 -7.70 -0.51
CA LEU A 35 6.88 -8.10 0.59
C LEU A 35 6.07 -9.35 0.23
N SER A 36 5.40 -9.35 -0.92
CA SER A 36 4.64 -10.49 -1.45
C SER A 36 5.45 -11.80 -1.41
N TYR A 37 6.69 -11.77 -1.89
CA TYR A 37 7.57 -12.95 -1.85
C TYR A 37 7.97 -13.32 -0.41
N SER A 38 8.41 -12.35 0.39
CA SER A 38 8.91 -12.62 1.75
C SER A 38 7.86 -13.22 2.68
N ILE A 39 6.58 -12.87 2.49
CA ILE A 39 5.50 -13.30 3.38
C ILE A 39 4.73 -14.54 2.88
N MET A 40 5.07 -15.06 1.69
CA MET A 40 4.28 -16.08 0.98
C MET A 40 4.04 -17.35 1.80
N ASN A 41 5.06 -17.78 2.56
CA ASN A 41 5.05 -19.03 3.32
C ASN A 41 4.42 -18.89 4.72
N TRP A 42 4.07 -17.67 5.14
CA TRP A 42 3.35 -17.47 6.40
C TRP A 42 1.88 -17.85 6.23
N THR A 43 1.37 -18.77 7.04
CA THR A 43 0.00 -19.25 6.89
C THR A 43 -1.02 -18.20 7.38
N SER A 44 -1.94 -17.77 6.51
CA SER A 44 -3.10 -16.97 6.92
C SER A 44 -4.12 -17.86 7.66
N GLN A 45 -4.11 -17.79 8.98
CA GLN A 45 -5.08 -18.50 9.81
C GLN A 45 -6.51 -18.01 9.54
N GLY A 46 -7.50 -18.92 9.64
CA GLY A 46 -8.91 -18.59 9.44
C GLY A 46 -9.43 -18.72 8.02
N THR A 47 -8.64 -19.25 7.07
CA THR A 47 -9.09 -19.50 5.69
C THR A 47 -8.63 -20.88 5.22
N LYS A 48 -9.24 -21.40 4.14
CA LYS A 48 -8.78 -22.65 3.49
C LYS A 48 -7.60 -22.44 2.52
N ALA A 49 -7.05 -21.23 2.42
CA ALA A 49 -5.99 -20.90 1.48
C ALA A 49 -4.68 -21.62 1.86
N ILE A 50 -3.96 -22.12 0.84
CA ILE A 50 -2.69 -22.84 1.02
C ILE A 50 -1.52 -21.86 1.22
N LEU A 51 -1.56 -20.72 0.54
CA LEU A 51 -0.58 -19.65 0.67
C LEU A 51 -1.16 -18.47 1.43
N ASN A 52 -0.28 -17.60 1.92
CA ASN A 52 -0.68 -16.36 2.58
C ASN A 52 -1.61 -15.53 1.67
N LEU A 53 -2.81 -15.19 2.12
CA LEU A 53 -3.74 -14.33 1.38
C LEU A 53 -3.10 -12.98 0.99
N ASP A 54 -2.23 -12.46 1.84
CA ASP A 54 -1.59 -11.16 1.64
C ASP A 54 -0.58 -11.17 0.50
N THR A 55 0.00 -12.33 0.14
CA THR A 55 0.94 -12.42 -0.99
C THR A 55 0.28 -11.96 -2.29
N TYR A 56 -0.95 -12.39 -2.53
CA TYR A 56 -1.72 -12.02 -3.71
C TYR A 56 -2.21 -10.58 -3.64
N THR A 57 -2.53 -10.11 -2.44
CA THR A 57 -2.95 -8.72 -2.23
C THR A 57 -1.80 -7.75 -2.52
N TYR A 58 -0.57 -8.05 -2.09
CA TYR A 58 0.60 -7.22 -2.36
C TYR A 58 1.05 -7.30 -3.82
N SER A 59 1.03 -8.48 -4.44
CA SER A 59 1.28 -8.59 -5.89
C SER A 59 0.24 -7.81 -6.72
N SER A 60 -1.04 -7.87 -6.35
CA SER A 60 -2.11 -7.07 -6.99
C SER A 60 -1.92 -5.56 -6.75
N THR A 61 -1.48 -5.18 -5.54
CA THR A 61 -1.17 -3.79 -5.18
C THR A 61 -0.02 -3.23 -6.00
N LYS A 62 1.07 -4.00 -6.16
CA LYS A 62 2.16 -3.72 -7.10
C LYS A 62 1.62 -3.46 -8.51
N GLY A 63 0.79 -4.35 -9.05
CA GLY A 63 0.20 -4.17 -10.37
C GLY A 63 -0.64 -2.89 -10.52
N THR A 64 -1.34 -2.48 -9.45
CA THR A 64 -2.07 -1.20 -9.43
C THR A 64 -1.13 0.01 -9.45
N ILE A 65 -0.01 -0.05 -8.73
CA ILE A 65 1.03 1.00 -8.72
C ILE A 65 1.73 1.08 -10.08
N ASP A 66 2.07 -0.06 -10.69
CA ASP A 66 2.63 -0.12 -12.04
C ASP A 66 1.66 0.51 -13.06
N SER A 67 0.36 0.24 -12.93
CA SER A 67 -0.68 0.84 -13.77
C SER A 67 -0.78 2.36 -13.58
N ILE A 68 -0.63 2.87 -12.35
CA ILE A 68 -0.56 4.32 -12.08
C ILE A 68 0.63 4.92 -12.81
N SER A 69 1.81 4.29 -12.73
CA SER A 69 3.02 4.75 -13.41
C SER A 69 2.83 4.83 -14.93
N GLU A 70 2.25 3.77 -15.53
CA GLU A 70 1.95 3.75 -16.96
C GLU A 70 1.01 4.89 -17.38
N ILE A 71 -0.05 5.14 -16.61
CA ILE A 71 -1.01 6.21 -16.90
C ILE A 71 -0.36 7.60 -16.76
N LEU A 72 0.40 7.84 -15.69
CA LEU A 72 1.10 9.10 -15.47
C LEU A 72 2.14 9.37 -16.55
N SER A 73 2.88 8.35 -17.00
CA SER A 73 3.84 8.47 -18.11
C SER A 73 3.21 8.90 -19.43
N LYS A 74 1.88 8.80 -19.56
CA LYS A 74 1.10 9.27 -20.72
C LYS A 74 0.45 10.64 -20.50
N GLY A 75 0.72 11.32 -19.37
CA GLY A 75 0.14 12.64 -19.06
C GLY A 75 -1.29 12.63 -18.52
N ARG A 76 -1.84 11.45 -18.22
CA ARG A 76 -3.26 11.24 -17.86
C ARG A 76 -3.47 11.29 -16.33
N ILE A 77 -3.23 12.45 -15.74
CA ILE A 77 -3.24 12.59 -14.27
C ILE A 77 -4.60 12.25 -13.68
N ASN A 78 -5.70 12.59 -14.35
CA ASN A 78 -7.03 12.32 -13.80
C ASN A 78 -7.31 10.82 -13.67
N ASP A 79 -7.00 10.04 -14.71
CA ASP A 79 -7.16 8.57 -14.66
C ASP A 79 -6.27 7.94 -13.58
N ALA A 80 -5.08 8.50 -13.34
CA ALA A 80 -4.22 8.05 -12.25
C ALA A 80 -4.87 8.24 -10.87
N TYR A 81 -5.67 9.29 -10.65
CA TYR A 81 -6.43 9.47 -9.41
C TYR A 81 -7.54 8.42 -9.23
N ALA A 82 -8.14 7.92 -10.30
CA ALA A 82 -9.10 6.81 -10.22
C ALA A 82 -8.39 5.53 -9.76
N LEU A 83 -7.19 5.26 -10.25
CA LEU A 83 -6.36 4.15 -9.75
C LEU A 83 -5.86 4.38 -8.33
N LEU A 84 -5.54 5.63 -7.95
CA LEU A 84 -5.18 5.97 -6.57
C LEU A 84 -6.35 5.74 -5.61
N ARG A 85 -7.60 5.96 -6.05
CA ARG A 85 -8.81 5.61 -5.29
C ARG A 85 -8.89 4.10 -5.07
N LYS A 86 -8.68 3.31 -6.12
CA LYS A 86 -8.66 1.84 -6.05
C LYS A 86 -7.54 1.36 -5.13
N TYR A 87 -6.34 1.93 -5.23
CA TYR A 87 -5.22 1.63 -4.35
C TYR A 87 -5.59 1.89 -2.88
N PHE A 88 -6.18 3.05 -2.56
CA PHE A 88 -6.65 3.35 -1.22
C PHE A 88 -7.67 2.32 -0.71
N ASP A 89 -8.66 1.95 -1.53
CA ASP A 89 -9.65 0.97 -1.09
C ASP A 89 -9.02 -0.41 -0.90
N SER A 90 -8.08 -0.81 -1.76
CA SER A 90 -7.35 -2.08 -1.66
C SER A 90 -6.51 -2.16 -0.39
N THR A 91 -5.81 -1.09 0.00
CA THR A 91 -4.99 -1.09 1.23
C THR A 91 -5.86 -1.21 2.48
N LEU A 92 -7.03 -0.56 2.51
CA LEU A 92 -7.96 -0.71 3.63
C LEU A 92 -8.67 -2.07 3.65
N ILE A 93 -8.97 -2.66 2.49
CA ILE A 93 -9.46 -4.03 2.42
C ILE A 93 -8.43 -4.99 3.02
N ASN A 94 -7.15 -4.84 2.68
CA ASN A 94 -6.09 -5.69 3.23
C ASN A 94 -5.95 -5.58 4.76
N VAL A 95 -5.99 -4.36 5.29
CA VAL A 95 -5.98 -4.13 6.75
C VAL A 95 -7.21 -4.74 7.40
N TYR A 96 -8.38 -4.58 6.78
CA TYR A 96 -9.62 -5.15 7.27
C TYR A 96 -9.58 -6.67 7.32
N THR A 97 -9.15 -7.33 6.25
CA THR A 97 -9.11 -8.80 6.20
C THR A 97 -8.17 -9.35 7.26
N ASN A 98 -6.98 -8.77 7.43
CA ASN A 98 -6.05 -9.15 8.49
C ASN A 98 -6.65 -8.97 9.88
N LEU A 99 -7.20 -7.80 10.17
CA LEU A 99 -7.81 -7.52 11.46
C LEU A 99 -9.02 -8.43 11.72
N TYR A 100 -9.85 -8.68 10.72
CA TYR A 100 -11.06 -9.49 10.85
C TYR A 100 -10.72 -10.96 11.08
N LEU A 101 -9.75 -11.52 10.34
CA LEU A 101 -9.24 -12.87 10.60
C LEU A 101 -8.67 -12.96 12.02
N ASN A 102 -7.84 -12.00 12.41
CA ASN A 102 -7.21 -11.99 13.73
C ASN A 102 -8.21 -11.90 14.89
N ASN A 103 -9.34 -11.20 14.72
CA ASN A 103 -10.36 -11.06 15.75
C ASN A 103 -11.34 -12.25 15.81
N ASN A 104 -11.52 -13.00 14.72
CA ASN A 104 -12.57 -14.02 14.63
C ASN A 104 -12.03 -15.45 14.53
N PHE A 105 -10.76 -15.65 14.18
CA PHE A 105 -10.12 -16.96 14.21
C PHE A 105 -9.95 -17.43 15.65
N SER A 106 -10.39 -18.66 15.93
CA SER A 106 -10.18 -19.33 17.21
C SER A 106 -10.26 -20.84 17.03
N ILE A 107 -9.92 -21.60 18.08
CA ILE A 107 -10.11 -23.05 18.09
C ILE A 107 -11.56 -23.48 17.83
N ASP A 108 -12.54 -22.65 18.21
CA ASP A 108 -13.98 -22.89 17.97
C ASP A 108 -14.45 -22.33 16.61
N ASN A 109 -13.62 -21.53 15.94
CA ASN A 109 -13.91 -20.91 14.65
C ASN A 109 -12.67 -20.91 13.75
N LEU A 110 -12.32 -22.10 13.27
CA LEU A 110 -11.11 -22.32 12.45
C LEU A 110 -11.22 -21.71 11.05
N ILE A 111 -12.43 -21.47 10.56
CA ILE A 111 -12.70 -20.93 9.22
C ILE A 111 -13.61 -19.73 9.37
N VAL A 112 -13.07 -18.54 9.09
CA VAL A 112 -13.79 -17.28 9.18
C VAL A 112 -14.58 -17.10 7.89
N GLU A 113 -15.82 -17.60 7.88
CA GLU A 113 -16.67 -17.74 6.69
C GLU A 113 -16.76 -16.46 5.84
N GLN A 114 -16.87 -15.28 6.45
CA GLN A 114 -16.96 -14.03 5.70
C GLN A 114 -15.74 -13.79 4.78
N ILE A 115 -14.54 -14.11 5.25
CA ILE A 115 -13.32 -13.94 4.47
C ILE A 115 -13.13 -15.11 3.51
N ASP A 116 -13.41 -16.34 3.96
CA ASP A 116 -13.33 -17.55 3.12
C ASP A 116 -14.32 -17.47 1.93
N ASN A 117 -15.55 -17.02 2.15
CA ASN A 117 -16.58 -16.84 1.13
C ASN A 117 -16.20 -15.74 0.13
N TRP A 118 -15.58 -14.66 0.61
CA TRP A 118 -15.05 -13.62 -0.29
C TRP A 118 -13.92 -14.15 -1.18
N ILE A 119 -12.98 -14.92 -0.62
CA ILE A 119 -11.90 -15.56 -1.38
C ILE A 119 -12.47 -16.51 -2.43
N ASN A 120 -13.51 -17.26 -2.09
CA ASN A 120 -14.18 -18.20 -2.98
C ASN A 120 -15.18 -17.54 -3.96
N GLY A 121 -15.34 -16.21 -3.89
CA GLY A 121 -16.25 -15.45 -4.76
C GLY A 121 -17.74 -15.73 -4.53
N THR A 122 -18.10 -16.32 -3.39
CA THR A 122 -19.50 -16.57 -3.02
C THR A 122 -20.14 -15.39 -2.30
N GLU A 123 -19.33 -14.53 -1.69
CA GLU A 123 -19.75 -13.27 -1.09
C GLU A 123 -18.84 -12.11 -1.50
N THR A 124 -19.34 -10.88 -1.36
CA THR A 124 -18.55 -9.67 -1.58
C THR A 124 -17.96 -9.16 -0.27
N ILE A 125 -16.78 -8.53 -0.34
CA ILE A 125 -16.24 -7.76 0.79
C ILE A 125 -17.22 -6.63 1.19
N PRO A 126 -17.31 -6.24 2.48
CA PRO A 126 -18.19 -5.15 2.89
C PRO A 126 -17.86 -3.82 2.21
N GLU A 127 -18.84 -2.92 2.21
CA GLU A 127 -18.63 -1.56 1.71
C GLU A 127 -17.54 -0.82 2.48
N PHE A 128 -16.88 0.13 1.80
CA PHE A 128 -15.82 0.97 2.36
C PHE A 128 -16.16 1.57 3.73
N ARG A 129 -17.40 2.04 3.93
CA ARG A 129 -17.81 2.67 5.21
C ARG A 129 -17.78 1.67 6.36
N ILE A 130 -18.18 0.42 6.10
CA ILE A 130 -18.17 -0.67 7.08
C ILE A 130 -16.72 -1.04 7.41
N ILE A 131 -15.89 -1.25 6.38
CA ILE A 131 -14.45 -1.51 6.51
C ILE A 131 -13.76 -0.42 7.32
N SER A 132 -13.93 0.84 6.92
CA SER A 132 -13.27 1.98 7.54
C SER A 132 -13.69 2.12 9.01
N ARG A 133 -14.97 1.91 9.33
CA ARG A 133 -15.45 1.95 10.71
C ARG A 133 -14.84 0.82 11.54
N TYR A 134 -14.84 -0.40 11.03
CA TYR A 134 -14.31 -1.58 11.72
C TYR A 134 -12.82 -1.39 12.10
N ILE A 135 -12.00 -0.91 11.17
CA ILE A 135 -10.59 -0.58 11.42
C ILE A 135 -10.47 0.51 12.49
N LYS A 136 -11.25 1.59 12.36
CA LYS A 136 -11.14 2.77 13.23
C LYS A 136 -11.60 2.54 14.67
N GLU A 137 -12.54 1.61 14.88
CA GLU A 137 -13.10 1.28 16.20
C GLU A 137 -12.34 0.12 16.88
N SER A 138 -11.40 -0.51 16.17
CA SER A 138 -10.58 -1.60 16.70
C SER A 138 -9.71 -1.14 17.88
N PRO A 139 -9.86 -1.76 19.07
CA PRO A 139 -8.96 -1.50 20.19
C PRO A 139 -7.51 -1.86 19.86
N LYS A 140 -7.30 -2.93 19.09
CA LYS A 140 -5.97 -3.41 18.68
C LYS A 140 -5.24 -2.40 17.81
N LEU A 141 -5.94 -1.77 16.87
CA LEU A 141 -5.34 -0.74 16.00
C LEU A 141 -5.40 0.67 16.57
N LYS A 142 -5.93 0.85 17.78
CA LYS A 142 -6.17 2.18 18.35
C LYS A 142 -4.91 3.04 18.40
N PRO A 143 -3.73 2.55 18.84
CA PRO A 143 -2.53 3.37 18.93
C PRO A 143 -2.11 3.96 17.58
N ILE A 144 -2.03 3.13 16.54
CA ILE A 144 -1.72 3.58 15.17
C ILE A 144 -2.85 4.43 14.58
N SER A 145 -4.11 4.05 14.82
CA SER A 145 -5.28 4.78 14.31
C SER A 145 -5.32 6.21 14.84
N ASP A 146 -5.01 6.42 16.12
CA ASP A 146 -5.00 7.75 16.73
C ASP A 146 -3.90 8.63 16.13
N LEU A 147 -2.72 8.06 15.87
CA LEU A 147 -1.63 8.76 15.18
C LEU A 147 -2.00 9.11 13.73
N LEU A 148 -2.68 8.23 13.01
CA LEU A 148 -3.12 8.46 11.63
C LEU A 148 -4.29 9.44 11.53
N LYS A 149 -5.08 9.61 12.59
CA LYS A 149 -6.24 10.52 12.65
C LYS A 149 -5.92 11.91 13.22
N LYS A 150 -4.64 12.23 13.45
CA LYS A 150 -4.23 13.55 13.97
C LYS A 150 -4.64 14.72 13.05
N ASP A 151 -4.81 14.46 11.77
CA ASP A 151 -5.23 15.44 10.77
C ASP A 151 -6.31 14.86 9.82
N ASP A 152 -6.80 15.69 8.90
CA ASP A 152 -7.83 15.33 7.92
C ASP A 152 -7.25 14.79 6.60
N ARG A 153 -5.97 14.43 6.54
CA ARG A 153 -5.26 14.06 5.32
C ARG A 153 -5.93 12.94 4.55
N TYR A 154 -6.26 11.83 5.21
CA TYR A 154 -6.89 10.68 4.55
C TYR A 154 -8.32 10.97 4.07
N LYS A 155 -9.00 11.92 4.73
CA LYS A 155 -10.28 12.43 4.26
C LYS A 155 -10.09 13.25 2.97
N LYS A 156 -9.12 14.17 2.94
CA LYS A 156 -8.75 14.97 1.76
C LYS A 156 -8.30 14.11 0.57
N VAL A 157 -7.48 13.08 0.81
CA VAL A 157 -7.09 12.10 -0.21
C VAL A 157 -8.34 11.49 -0.85
N ARG A 158 -9.27 11.01 -0.01
CA ARG A 158 -10.49 10.37 -0.48
C ARG A 158 -11.37 11.33 -1.28
N GLU A 159 -11.58 12.54 -0.77
CA GLU A 159 -12.39 13.57 -1.43
C GLU A 159 -11.81 13.93 -2.80
N LYS A 160 -10.50 14.18 -2.88
CA LYS A 160 -9.84 14.46 -4.17
C LYS A 160 -9.98 13.30 -5.15
N CYS A 161 -9.69 12.08 -4.73
CA CYS A 161 -9.85 10.90 -5.57
C CYS A 161 -11.29 10.72 -6.08
N ASN A 162 -12.28 11.02 -5.23
CA ASN A 162 -13.70 10.98 -5.59
C ASN A 162 -14.05 12.05 -6.63
N ASP A 163 -13.56 13.29 -6.44
CA ASP A 163 -13.79 14.39 -7.38
C ASP A 163 -13.17 14.13 -8.76
N ASN A 164 -12.00 13.49 -8.79
CA ASN A 164 -11.31 13.10 -10.02
C ASN A 164 -12.01 11.93 -10.72
N THR A 165 -12.47 10.93 -9.96
CA THR A 165 -13.17 9.75 -10.51
C THR A 165 -14.48 10.13 -11.19
N HIS A 166 -15.22 11.08 -10.60
CA HIS A 166 -16.54 11.49 -11.10
C HIS A 166 -16.51 12.72 -12.02
N TYR A 167 -15.32 13.26 -12.35
CA TYR A 167 -15.19 14.52 -13.09
C TYR A 167 -16.02 15.65 -12.48
N ASN A 168 -16.05 15.77 -11.15
CA ASN A 168 -16.87 16.77 -10.45
C ASN A 168 -16.54 18.22 -10.87
N PHE A 169 -15.34 18.45 -11.40
CA PHE A 169 -14.92 19.73 -11.95
C PHE A 169 -14.36 19.57 -13.36
N TYR A 170 -14.65 20.53 -14.24
CA TYR A 170 -14.16 20.49 -15.63
C TYR A 170 -12.63 20.49 -15.73
N HIS A 171 -11.92 21.12 -14.79
CA HIS A 171 -10.45 21.05 -14.77
C HIS A 171 -9.93 19.63 -14.55
N ASN A 172 -10.70 18.72 -13.94
CA ASN A 172 -10.33 17.31 -13.86
C ASN A 172 -10.41 16.62 -15.24
N VAL A 173 -11.34 17.02 -16.11
CA VAL A 173 -11.41 16.54 -17.50
C VAL A 173 -10.13 16.95 -18.24
N MET A 174 -9.75 18.22 -18.10
CA MET A 174 -8.53 18.78 -18.69
C MET A 174 -7.26 18.07 -18.20
N LEU A 175 -7.22 17.56 -16.98
CA LEU A 175 -6.05 16.82 -16.46
C LEU A 175 -5.81 15.47 -17.15
N ASN A 176 -6.76 14.96 -17.92
CA ASN A 176 -6.57 13.75 -18.71
C ASN A 176 -6.14 14.01 -20.15
N ASP A 177 -6.25 15.26 -20.60
CA ASP A 177 -5.77 15.70 -21.89
C ASP A 177 -4.30 16.10 -21.75
N ASN A 178 -3.42 15.35 -22.42
CA ASN A 178 -1.98 15.62 -22.42
C ASN A 178 -1.58 16.60 -23.53
N GLU A 179 -2.44 16.91 -24.49
CA GLU A 179 -2.20 17.83 -25.61
C GLU A 179 -2.38 19.29 -25.19
N ILE A 180 -3.13 19.55 -24.12
CA ILE A 180 -3.30 20.89 -23.57
C ILE A 180 -2.14 21.30 -22.65
N HIS A 181 -1.71 22.54 -22.83
CA HIS A 181 -0.83 23.19 -21.86
C HIS A 181 -1.60 23.50 -20.58
N ASN A 182 -1.18 22.93 -19.46
CA ASN A 182 -1.71 23.22 -18.14
C ASN A 182 -0.55 23.68 -17.23
N PRO A 183 -0.50 24.97 -16.83
CA PRO A 183 0.60 25.49 -16.02
C PRO A 183 0.65 24.89 -14.61
N GLU A 184 -0.44 24.27 -14.14
CA GLU A 184 -0.53 23.67 -12.81
C GLU A 184 -0.23 22.16 -12.81
N ARG A 185 0.19 21.59 -13.95
CA ARG A 185 0.39 20.14 -14.11
C ARG A 185 1.38 19.56 -13.10
N ILE A 186 2.48 20.26 -12.85
CA ILE A 186 3.50 19.85 -11.86
C ILE A 186 2.93 19.88 -10.44
N LYS A 187 2.17 20.93 -10.08
CA LYS A 187 1.49 20.99 -8.77
C LYS A 187 0.51 19.84 -8.58
N HIS A 188 -0.14 19.39 -9.65
CA HIS A 188 -1.00 18.20 -9.58
C HIS A 188 -0.21 16.90 -9.36
N LEU A 189 0.99 16.78 -9.92
CA LEU A 189 1.90 15.66 -9.64
C LEU A 189 2.46 15.72 -8.21
N ASP A 190 2.80 16.90 -7.70
CA ASP A 190 3.24 17.08 -6.31
C ASP A 190 2.15 16.63 -5.32
N LEU A 191 0.90 17.04 -5.58
CA LEU A 191 -0.24 16.63 -4.76
C LEU A 191 -0.50 15.12 -4.87
N PHE A 192 -0.37 14.56 -6.08
CA PHE A 192 -0.52 13.13 -6.30
C PHE A 192 0.54 12.34 -5.52
N SER A 193 1.80 12.74 -5.62
CA SER A 193 2.94 12.18 -4.88
C SER A 193 2.69 12.22 -3.37
N TYR A 194 2.26 13.37 -2.84
CA TYR A 194 1.91 13.50 -1.43
C TYR A 194 0.81 12.52 -0.99
N PHE A 195 -0.23 12.33 -1.80
CA PHE A 195 -1.30 11.38 -1.48
C PHE A 195 -0.86 9.93 -1.61
N LEU A 196 -0.08 9.59 -2.63
CA LEU A 196 0.52 8.27 -2.79
C LEU A 196 1.38 7.89 -1.57
N GLU A 197 2.30 8.77 -1.17
CA GLU A 197 3.16 8.59 0.03
C GLU A 197 2.29 8.41 1.29
N SER A 198 1.25 9.24 1.45
CA SER A 198 0.38 9.18 2.62
C SER A 198 -0.35 7.84 2.75
N LEU A 199 -0.84 7.30 1.63
CA LEU A 199 -1.51 6.00 1.57
C LEU A 199 -0.54 4.84 1.79
N PHE A 200 0.67 4.93 1.23
CA PHE A 200 1.74 3.97 1.48
C PHE A 200 2.08 3.89 2.97
N ILE A 201 2.33 5.04 3.62
CA ILE A 201 2.62 5.11 5.06
C ILE A 201 1.46 4.55 5.89
N GLN A 202 0.22 4.85 5.52
CA GLN A 202 -0.95 4.31 6.24
C GLN A 202 -1.01 2.79 6.17
N HIS A 203 -0.82 2.23 4.98
CA HIS A 203 -0.88 0.80 4.78
C HIS A 203 0.26 0.10 5.52
N PHE A 204 1.49 0.62 5.38
CA PHE A 204 2.65 0.15 6.12
C PHE A 204 2.38 0.14 7.63
N ALA A 205 1.89 1.27 8.18
CA ALA A 205 1.65 1.40 9.60
C ALA A 205 0.65 0.38 10.14
N TYR A 206 -0.45 0.13 9.43
CA TYR A 206 -1.43 -0.84 9.90
C TYR A 206 -0.95 -2.28 9.77
N ILE A 207 -0.37 -2.64 8.62
CA ILE A 207 0.02 -4.03 8.35
C ILE A 207 1.14 -4.47 9.30
N PHE A 208 2.20 -3.68 9.44
CA PHE A 208 3.32 -4.05 10.29
C PHE A 208 2.99 -3.96 11.79
N TYR A 209 1.95 -3.23 12.16
CA TYR A 209 1.45 -3.25 13.55
C TYR A 209 0.57 -4.48 13.83
N LEU A 210 -0.16 -4.97 12.84
CA LEU A 210 -0.99 -6.19 12.98
C LEU A 210 -0.16 -7.47 12.84
N ASN A 211 0.79 -7.47 11.92
CA ASN A 211 1.58 -8.62 11.49
C ASN A 211 3.06 -8.28 11.63
N ASP A 212 3.53 -8.09 12.86
CA ASP A 212 4.93 -7.76 13.17
C ASP A 212 5.93 -8.80 12.62
N HIS A 213 5.54 -10.07 12.58
CA HIS A 213 6.32 -11.14 11.92
C HIS A 213 6.61 -10.87 10.43
N TYR A 214 5.89 -9.98 9.74
CA TYR A 214 6.24 -9.58 8.37
C TYR A 214 7.54 -8.77 8.30
N PHE A 215 8.06 -8.28 9.42
CA PHE A 215 9.41 -7.69 9.46
C PHE A 215 10.52 -8.71 9.22
N MET A 216 10.28 -9.99 9.53
CA MET A 216 11.34 -10.99 9.63
C MET A 216 12.06 -11.23 8.30
N SER A 217 13.39 -11.31 8.38
CA SER A 217 14.21 -11.78 7.27
C SER A 217 14.09 -13.30 7.06
N SER A 218 14.42 -13.77 5.87
CA SER A 218 14.36 -15.21 5.55
C SER A 218 15.54 -16.00 6.10
N ASP A 219 16.63 -15.36 6.54
CA ASP A 219 17.90 -16.00 6.93
C ASP A 219 17.71 -17.19 7.88
N TYR A 220 16.84 -17.03 8.89
CA TYR A 220 16.53 -18.08 9.86
C TYR A 220 15.86 -19.29 9.19
N VAL A 221 14.83 -19.05 8.38
CA VAL A 221 14.05 -20.10 7.70
C VAL A 221 14.89 -20.76 6.60
N ASP A 222 15.61 -19.97 5.80
CA ASP A 222 16.50 -20.46 4.74
C ASP A 222 17.61 -21.36 5.31
N SER A 223 18.14 -21.02 6.49
CA SER A 223 19.12 -21.87 7.19
C SER A 223 18.51 -23.22 7.54
N LEU A 224 17.28 -23.24 8.08
CA LEU A 224 16.59 -24.48 8.43
C LEU A 224 16.25 -25.32 7.19
N ASP A 225 15.78 -24.69 6.11
CA ASP A 225 15.43 -25.36 4.86
C ASP A 225 16.64 -26.02 4.18
N LEU A 226 17.82 -25.42 4.34
CA LEU A 226 19.10 -25.97 3.87
C LEU A 226 19.73 -26.98 4.85
N GLY A 227 19.11 -27.24 6.01
CA GLY A 227 19.65 -28.12 7.05
C GLY A 227 20.88 -27.56 7.78
N LEU A 228 21.06 -26.24 7.74
CA LEU A 228 22.11 -25.51 8.46
C LEU A 228 21.61 -25.12 9.86
N SER A 229 22.53 -24.86 10.78
CA SER A 229 22.19 -24.24 12.07
C SER A 229 22.00 -22.74 11.85
N PRO A 230 20.83 -22.16 12.18
CA PRO A 230 20.63 -20.72 12.06
C PRO A 230 21.59 -19.94 12.93
N GLU A 231 21.97 -18.74 12.48
CA GLU A 231 22.77 -17.83 13.28
C GLU A 231 22.01 -17.36 14.53
N GLU A 232 22.75 -17.09 15.61
CA GLU A 232 22.17 -16.61 16.87
C GLU A 232 21.36 -15.32 16.63
N GLU A 233 20.15 -15.25 17.18
CA GLU A 233 19.20 -14.12 17.03
C GLU A 233 18.69 -13.84 15.61
N SER A 234 19.01 -14.68 14.61
CA SER A 234 18.53 -14.48 13.23
C SER A 234 17.01 -14.52 13.08
N GLN A 235 16.30 -15.11 14.04
CA GLN A 235 14.83 -15.08 14.12
C GLN A 235 14.24 -13.69 14.40
N TYR A 236 15.06 -12.70 14.79
CA TYR A 236 14.61 -11.33 15.04
C TYR A 236 15.12 -10.33 14.00
N TRP A 237 15.90 -10.78 13.01
CA TRP A 237 16.44 -9.91 11.98
C TRP A 237 15.33 -9.36 11.08
N VAL A 238 15.50 -8.12 10.65
CA VAL A 238 14.56 -7.44 9.76
C VAL A 238 15.00 -7.58 8.32
N ALA A 239 14.08 -7.92 7.42
CA ALA A 239 14.36 -8.02 6.00
C ALA A 239 14.92 -6.67 5.46
N PRO A 240 16.06 -6.66 4.73
CA PRO A 240 16.76 -5.42 4.39
C PRO A 240 15.91 -4.39 3.63
N PHE A 241 15.01 -4.84 2.75
CA PHE A 241 14.13 -3.95 1.99
C PHE A 241 13.10 -3.24 2.89
N ILE A 242 12.68 -3.88 3.98
CA ILE A 242 11.75 -3.31 4.95
C ILE A 242 12.47 -2.28 5.81
N GLN A 243 13.66 -2.62 6.32
CA GLN A 243 14.49 -1.68 7.09
C GLN A 243 14.78 -0.41 6.27
N LYS A 244 15.16 -0.57 5.00
CA LYS A 244 15.38 0.57 4.09
C LYS A 244 14.16 1.49 3.99
N ILE A 245 12.98 0.94 3.73
CA ILE A 245 11.74 1.74 3.63
C ILE A 245 11.37 2.38 4.96
N PHE A 246 11.55 1.64 6.05
CA PHE A 246 11.30 2.14 7.39
C PHE A 246 12.17 3.36 7.70
N ASP A 247 13.47 3.28 7.43
CA ASP A 247 14.42 4.38 7.66
C ASP A 247 14.23 5.56 6.71
N GLU A 248 14.03 5.28 5.42
CA GLU A 248 13.98 6.32 4.40
C GLU A 248 12.63 7.06 4.37
N ILE A 249 11.55 6.41 4.79
CA ILE A 249 10.19 6.96 4.70
C ILE A 249 9.56 7.10 6.08
N ILE A 250 9.41 5.99 6.81
CA ILE A 250 8.59 5.99 8.02
C ILE A 250 9.24 6.85 9.12
N VAL A 251 10.53 6.64 9.41
CA VAL A 251 11.27 7.44 10.40
C VAL A 251 11.33 8.91 10.00
N LYS A 252 11.61 9.22 8.73
CA LYS A 252 11.76 10.60 8.27
C LYS A 252 10.44 11.37 8.19
N LYS A 253 9.35 10.73 7.77
CA LYS A 253 8.07 11.39 7.50
C LYS A 253 7.08 11.28 8.64
N ARG A 254 7.11 10.19 9.40
CA ARG A 254 6.21 9.89 10.53
C ARG A 254 6.97 9.23 11.68
N PRO A 255 7.90 9.95 12.32
CA PRO A 255 8.66 9.42 13.46
C PRO A 255 7.76 8.99 14.63
N ASP A 256 6.56 9.57 14.76
CA ASP A 256 5.56 9.16 15.73
C ASP A 256 5.00 7.75 15.46
N ILE A 257 4.75 7.41 14.19
CA ILE A 257 4.38 6.05 13.78
C ILE A 257 5.56 5.09 13.93
N ALA A 258 6.77 5.52 13.55
CA ALA A 258 7.97 4.71 13.68
C ALA A 258 8.20 4.26 15.13
N ALA A 259 8.07 5.18 16.09
CA ALA A 259 8.20 4.88 17.50
C ALA A 259 7.13 3.89 18.00
N GLU A 260 5.88 4.07 17.59
CA GLU A 260 4.79 3.17 17.98
C GLU A 260 4.98 1.75 17.42
N ILE A 261 5.43 1.62 16.17
CA ILE A 261 5.74 0.32 15.56
C ILE A 261 6.87 -0.37 16.32
N LYS A 262 7.97 0.34 16.62
CA LYS A 262 9.10 -0.21 17.39
C LYS A 262 8.69 -0.72 18.76
N ASN A 263 7.79 -0.03 19.45
CA ASN A 263 7.31 -0.44 20.76
C ASN A 263 6.40 -1.68 20.72
N ASN A 264 5.90 -2.05 19.53
CA ASN A 264 4.96 -3.17 19.34
C ASN A 264 5.60 -4.41 18.70
N THR A 265 6.84 -4.33 18.21
CA THR A 265 7.56 -5.45 17.60
C THR A 265 8.70 -5.94 18.49
N ASN A 266 9.00 -7.23 18.42
CA ASN A 266 10.19 -7.82 19.05
C ASN A 266 11.36 -7.97 18.05
N THR A 267 11.20 -7.53 16.81
CA THR A 267 12.27 -7.56 15.81
C THR A 267 13.34 -6.49 16.07
N GLN A 268 14.53 -6.68 15.52
CA GLN A 268 15.66 -5.75 15.61
C GLN A 268 15.51 -4.55 14.67
N LEU A 269 14.29 -3.98 14.61
CA LEU A 269 13.96 -2.83 13.77
C LEU A 269 14.70 -1.58 14.28
N ASN A 270 15.64 -1.09 13.48
CA ASN A 270 16.56 -0.01 13.88
C ASN A 270 15.94 1.39 13.84
#